data_AF-A0A087CTX4-F1
#
_entry.id   AF-A0A087CTX4-F1
#
_cell.length_a   1.000
_cell.length_b   1.000
_cell.length_c   1.000
_cell.angle_alpha   90.00
_cell.angle_beta   90.00
_cell.angle_gamma   90.00
#
_symmetry.space_group_name_H-M   'P 1'
#
loop_
_entity.id
_entity.type
_entity.pdbx_description
1 polymer ?
#
loop_
_entity_poly.entity_id
_entity_poly.type
_entity_poly.pdbx_seq_one_letter_code
_entity_poly.pdbx_strand_id
1 'polypeptide(L)'
;MDVKSYYSNAAAEQRAEAAERLLHGDGILAHALARGKERTTLYKQNWQEVDINEVIARFAPGSEPKKSGVKVHFVDPRGQYEILADVAGGYLRIQDIAHFPKKRRVFVDLNGNDVRHLLVNGKLERRDKESVMHLTHFRIKKRPGMKGWM
;
A
#
# COMPACT_ATOMS: atom_id res chain seq x y z
N MET A 1 -19.65 -7.08 -0.02
CA MET A 1 -18.73 -6.46 -1.01
C MET A 1 -17.33 -6.95 -0.71
N ASP A 2 -16.58 -7.46 -1.70
CA ASP A 2 -15.20 -7.91 -1.48
C ASP A 2 -14.23 -6.74 -1.34
N VAL A 3 -13.02 -7.00 -0.83
CA VAL A 3 -12.05 -5.93 -0.54
C VAL A 3 -11.57 -5.22 -1.80
N LYS A 4 -11.37 -5.95 -2.90
CA LYS A 4 -10.97 -5.36 -4.18
C LYS A 4 -12.04 -4.40 -4.71
N SER A 5 -13.33 -4.73 -4.54
CA SER A 5 -14.45 -3.82 -4.88
C SER A 5 -14.38 -2.53 -4.06
N TYR A 6 -14.24 -2.66 -2.74
CA TYR A 6 -14.14 -1.50 -1.85
C TYR A 6 -12.94 -0.62 -2.23
N TYR A 7 -11.77 -1.22 -2.45
CA TYR A 7 -10.57 -0.51 -2.86
C TYR A 7 -10.78 0.24 -4.18
N SER A 8 -11.39 -0.39 -5.18
CA SER A 8 -11.69 0.25 -6.45
C SER A 8 -12.65 1.43 -6.31
N ASN A 9 -13.69 1.30 -5.48
CA ASN A 9 -14.63 2.39 -5.21
C ASN A 9 -13.94 3.53 -4.45
N ALA A 10 -13.15 3.22 -3.42
CA ALA A 10 -12.36 4.21 -2.67
C ALA A 10 -11.41 4.98 -3.60
N ALA A 11 -10.79 4.31 -4.57
CA ALA A 11 -9.93 4.96 -5.55
C ALA A 11 -10.70 5.92 -6.46
N ALA A 12 -11.93 5.60 -6.84
CA ALA A 12 -12.78 6.47 -7.65
C ALA A 12 -13.28 7.68 -6.85
N GLU A 13 -13.80 7.44 -5.65
CA GLU A 13 -14.28 8.48 -4.73
C GLU A 13 -13.19 9.50 -4.41
N GLN A 14 -11.96 9.05 -4.13
CA GLN A 14 -10.86 9.97 -3.81
C GLN A 14 -10.42 10.83 -4.99
N ARG A 15 -10.56 10.34 -6.23
CA ARG A 15 -10.31 11.17 -7.42
C ARG A 15 -11.38 12.25 -7.58
N ALA A 16 -12.65 11.89 -7.34
CA ALA A 16 -13.75 12.84 -7.37
C ALA A 16 -13.58 13.90 -6.27
N GLU A 17 -13.30 13.48 -5.04
CA GLU A 17 -13.05 14.37 -3.90
C GLU A 17 -11.85 15.30 -4.15
N ALA A 18 -10.76 14.79 -4.72
CA ALA A 18 -9.61 15.62 -5.04
C ALA A 18 -9.93 16.69 -6.10
N ALA A 19 -10.74 16.35 -7.10
CA ALA A 19 -11.18 17.30 -8.11
C ALA A 19 -12.08 18.38 -7.51
N GLU A 20 -13.04 17.99 -6.67
CA GLU A 20 -13.94 18.92 -5.97
C GLU A 20 -13.15 19.87 -5.05
N ARG A 21 -12.28 19.35 -4.18
CA ARG A 21 -11.44 20.17 -3.29
C ARG A 21 -10.56 21.15 -4.05
N LEU A 22 -10.01 20.72 -5.19
CA LEU A 22 -9.18 21.58 -6.03
C LEU A 22 -9.98 22.76 -6.59
N LEU A 23 -11.24 22.57 -6.99
CA LEU A 23 -12.13 23.66 -7.40
C LEU A 23 -12.39 24.67 -6.27
N HIS A 24 -12.35 24.21 -5.01
CA HIS A 24 -12.48 25.04 -3.82
C HIS A 24 -11.14 25.56 -3.27
N GLY A 25 -10.03 25.42 -4.02
CA GLY A 25 -8.71 25.93 -3.64
C GLY A 25 -7.89 25.06 -2.69
N ASP A 26 -8.39 23.88 -2.28
CA ASP A 26 -7.63 22.88 -1.51
C ASP A 26 -6.98 21.85 -2.45
N GLY A 27 -5.72 22.11 -2.81
CA GLY A 27 -4.93 21.22 -3.66
C GLY A 27 -4.25 20.06 -2.94
N ILE A 28 -4.38 19.90 -1.61
CA ILE A 28 -3.56 18.96 -0.83
C ILE A 28 -3.77 17.51 -1.30
N LEU A 29 -5.03 17.11 -1.48
CA LEU A 29 -5.36 15.75 -1.92
C LEU A 29 -4.93 15.50 -3.36
N ALA A 30 -5.13 16.47 -4.26
CA ALA A 30 -4.69 16.40 -5.66
C ALA A 30 -3.16 16.23 -5.77
N HIS A 31 -2.38 17.01 -5.01
CA HIS A 31 -0.93 16.86 -4.96
C HIS A 31 -0.49 15.51 -4.38
N ALA A 32 -1.21 14.97 -3.39
CA ALA A 32 -0.93 13.65 -2.85
C ALA A 32 -1.19 12.54 -3.89
N LEU A 33 -2.28 12.64 -4.66
CA LEU A 33 -2.58 11.72 -5.76
C LEU A 33 -1.49 11.77 -6.85
N ALA A 34 -1.07 12.97 -7.25
CA ALA A 34 -0.02 13.15 -8.26
C ALA A 34 1.30 12.50 -7.85
N ARG A 35 1.76 12.73 -6.61
CA ARG A 35 2.99 12.11 -6.07
C ARG A 35 2.90 10.58 -6.00
N GLY A 36 1.73 10.04 -5.68
CA GLY A 36 1.51 8.59 -5.69
C GLY A 36 1.62 7.99 -7.09
N LYS A 37 1.07 8.67 -8.09
CA LYS A 37 1.15 8.28 -9.51
C LYS A 37 2.60 8.36 -10.02
N GLU A 38 3.32 9.44 -9.72
CA GLU A 38 4.72 9.63 -10.10
C GLU A 38 5.61 8.50 -9.57
N ARG A 39 5.53 8.19 -8.27
CA ARG A 39 6.28 7.07 -7.66
C ARG A 39 6.00 5.75 -8.36
N THR A 40 4.75 5.52 -8.72
CA THR A 40 4.34 4.30 -9.42
C THR A 40 4.93 4.26 -10.83
N THR A 41 4.91 5.37 -11.57
CA THR A 41 5.54 5.44 -12.89
C THR A 41 7.02 5.09 -12.85
N LEU A 42 7.74 5.58 -11.84
CA LEU A 42 9.18 5.36 -11.69
C LEU A 42 9.55 3.92 -11.30
N TYR A 43 8.79 3.30 -10.38
CA TYR A 43 9.24 2.07 -9.72
C TYR A 43 8.36 0.84 -9.95
N LYS A 44 7.15 0.97 -10.52
CA LYS A 44 6.17 -0.14 -10.61
C LYS A 44 6.65 -1.37 -11.39
N GLN A 45 7.63 -1.21 -12.28
CA GLN A 45 8.16 -2.31 -13.07
C GLN A 45 8.88 -3.33 -12.20
N ASN A 46 9.41 -2.87 -11.08
CA ASN A 46 10.15 -3.67 -10.12
C ASN A 46 9.24 -4.22 -9.03
N TRP A 47 7.92 -3.97 -9.03
CA TRP A 47 7.06 -4.42 -7.93
C TRP A 47 6.32 -5.70 -8.31
N GLN A 48 6.37 -6.68 -7.42
CA GLN A 48 5.60 -7.92 -7.56
C GLN A 48 4.10 -7.62 -7.55
N GLU A 49 3.36 -8.27 -8.46
CA GLU A 49 1.90 -8.19 -8.51
C GLU A 49 1.23 -9.13 -7.52
N VAL A 50 0.20 -8.63 -6.82
CA VAL A 50 -0.56 -9.37 -5.81
C VAL A 50 -2.06 -9.16 -5.98
N ASP A 51 -2.86 -10.15 -5.58
CA ASP A 51 -4.28 -9.90 -5.31
C ASP A 51 -4.44 -9.39 -3.87
N ILE A 52 -5.09 -8.23 -3.73
CA ILE A 52 -5.29 -7.61 -2.42
C ILE A 52 -6.14 -8.46 -1.47
N ASN A 53 -7.08 -9.26 -2.01
CA ASN A 53 -7.89 -10.15 -1.18
C ASN A 53 -7.03 -11.24 -0.53
N GLU A 54 -6.08 -11.82 -1.28
CA GLU A 54 -5.15 -12.84 -0.78
C GLU A 54 -4.23 -12.27 0.30
N VAL A 55 -3.69 -11.07 0.08
CA VAL A 55 -2.82 -10.40 1.07
C VAL A 55 -3.58 -10.13 2.36
N ILE A 56 -4.82 -9.65 2.28
CA ILE A 56 -5.63 -9.35 3.47
C ILE A 56 -6.05 -10.63 4.19
N ALA A 57 -6.47 -11.66 3.46
CA ALA A 57 -6.79 -12.96 4.06
C ALA A 57 -5.60 -13.54 4.85
N ARG A 58 -4.37 -13.32 4.37
CA ARG A 58 -3.15 -13.78 5.04
C ARG A 58 -2.73 -12.91 6.23
N PHE A 59 -2.68 -11.59 6.06
CA PHE A 59 -2.03 -10.69 7.01
C PHE A 59 -2.99 -9.95 7.94
N ALA A 60 -4.21 -9.66 7.51
CA ALA A 60 -5.21 -8.95 8.31
C ALA A 60 -6.61 -9.55 8.16
N PRO A 61 -6.79 -10.87 8.45
CA PRO A 61 -8.09 -11.51 8.30
C PRO A 61 -9.14 -10.85 9.19
N GLY A 62 -10.33 -10.59 8.64
CA GLY A 62 -11.43 -9.95 9.35
C GLY A 62 -11.25 -8.45 9.57
N SER A 63 -10.22 -7.81 9.00
CA SER A 63 -10.05 -6.36 9.08
C SER A 63 -11.18 -5.61 8.36
N GLU A 64 -11.60 -4.50 8.93
CA GLU A 64 -12.50 -3.54 8.26
C GLU A 64 -11.69 -2.47 7.53
N PRO A 65 -12.08 -2.09 6.29
CA PRO A 65 -11.37 -1.06 5.55
C PRO A 65 -11.61 0.33 6.12
N LYS A 66 -10.53 1.08 6.36
CA LYS A 66 -10.59 2.50 6.77
C LYS A 66 -9.89 3.40 5.78
N LYS A 67 -10.63 4.35 5.19
CA LYS A 67 -10.07 5.39 4.31
C LYS A 67 -9.34 6.45 5.14
N SER A 68 -8.15 6.85 4.73
CA SER A 68 -7.37 7.95 5.33
C SER A 68 -6.43 8.57 4.29
N GLY A 69 -6.68 9.83 3.92
CA GLY A 69 -5.98 10.47 2.81
C GLY A 69 -6.01 9.61 1.54
N VAL A 70 -4.86 9.43 0.87
CA VAL A 70 -4.76 8.62 -0.36
C VAL A 70 -4.67 7.10 -0.13
N LYS A 71 -5.07 6.63 1.06
CA LYS A 71 -4.87 5.24 1.47
C LYS A 71 -6.14 4.60 2.01
N VAL A 72 -6.22 3.29 1.82
CA VAL A 72 -7.13 2.40 2.54
C VAL A 72 -6.29 1.55 3.48
N HIS A 73 -6.66 1.56 4.75
CA HIS A 73 -6.00 0.83 5.82
C HIS A 73 -6.82 -0.41 6.18
N PHE A 74 -6.13 -1.53 6.37
CA PHE A 74 -6.69 -2.79 6.84
C PHE A 74 -5.86 -3.24 8.03
N VAL A 75 -6.38 -3.04 9.23
CA VAL A 75 -5.68 -3.38 10.48
C VAL A 75 -6.14 -4.75 10.93
N ASP A 76 -5.20 -5.68 11.15
CA ASP A 76 -5.50 -6.98 11.76
C ASP A 76 -6.15 -6.74 13.14
N PRO A 77 -7.34 -7.28 13.42
CA PRO A 77 -7.97 -7.17 14.73
C PRO A 77 -7.09 -7.71 15.88
N ARG A 78 -6.14 -8.60 15.58
CA ARG A 78 -5.16 -9.13 16.54
C ARG A 78 -3.95 -8.20 16.75
N GLY A 79 -3.89 -7.09 16.02
CA GLY A 79 -2.84 -6.09 16.12
C GLY A 79 -1.47 -6.55 15.62
N GLN A 80 -1.38 -7.56 14.74
CA GLN A 80 -0.10 -8.05 14.21
C GLN A 80 0.36 -7.24 13.00
N TYR A 81 -0.52 -7.02 12.03
CA TYR A 81 -0.19 -6.33 10.79
C TYR A 81 -1.21 -5.24 10.45
N GLU A 82 -0.74 -4.25 9.69
CA GLU A 82 -1.55 -3.25 9.01
C GLU A 82 -1.19 -3.26 7.52
N ILE A 83 -2.18 -3.39 6.65
CA ILE A 83 -1.99 -3.31 5.21
C ILE A 83 -2.43 -1.92 4.75
N LEU A 84 -1.53 -1.22 4.09
CA LEU A 84 -1.76 0.12 3.56
C LEU A 84 -1.85 0.04 2.05
N ALA A 85 -3.06 0.12 1.51
CA ALA A 85 -3.33 0.17 0.07
C ALA A 85 -3.36 1.63 -0.40
N ASP A 86 -2.42 2.01 -1.26
CA ASP A 86 -2.31 3.35 -1.85
C ASP A 86 -3.16 3.42 -3.12
N VAL A 87 -4.29 4.13 -3.06
CA VAL A 87 -5.22 4.17 -4.20
C VAL A 87 -4.72 5.07 -5.33
N ALA A 88 -3.81 6.00 -5.04
CA ALA A 88 -3.17 6.86 -6.04
C ALA A 88 -2.17 6.05 -6.87
N GLY A 89 -1.36 5.24 -6.18
CA GLY A 89 -0.30 4.46 -6.79
C GLY A 89 -0.71 3.06 -7.26
N GLY A 90 -1.85 2.53 -6.84
CA GLY A 90 -2.24 1.19 -7.29
C GLY A 90 -1.42 0.06 -6.66
N TYR A 91 -0.89 0.26 -5.47
CA TYR A 91 -0.04 -0.72 -4.78
C TYR A 91 -0.38 -0.79 -3.29
N LEU A 92 0.02 -1.86 -2.62
CA LEU A 92 -0.09 -2.01 -1.18
C LEU A 92 1.27 -2.24 -0.53
N ARG A 93 1.32 -2.05 0.79
CA ARG A 93 2.45 -2.44 1.65
C ARG A 93 1.92 -3.10 2.91
N ILE A 94 2.72 -4.00 3.47
CA ILE A 94 2.40 -4.71 4.71
C ILE A 94 3.29 -4.15 5.81
N GLN A 95 2.71 -3.75 6.93
CA GLN A 95 3.40 -3.18 8.06
C GLN A 95 3.23 -4.08 9.28
N ASP A 96 4.32 -4.51 9.91
CA ASP A 96 4.30 -5.16 11.21
C ASP A 96 4.05 -4.08 12.30
N ILE A 97 3.04 -4.34 13.12
CA ILE A 97 2.59 -3.49 14.22
C ILE A 97 2.47 -4.25 15.55
N ALA A 98 2.87 -5.53 15.64
CA ALA A 98 2.65 -6.43 16.79
C ALA A 98 3.16 -5.89 18.14
N HIS A 99 4.15 -5.00 18.10
CA HIS A 99 4.78 -4.42 19.29
C HIS A 99 4.69 -2.90 19.33
N PHE A 100 3.86 -2.28 18.51
CA PHE A 100 3.63 -0.84 18.58
C PHE A 100 2.83 -0.48 19.84
N PRO A 101 3.14 0.60 20.58
CA PRO A 101 4.16 1.62 20.30
C PRO A 101 5.57 1.32 20.87
N LYS A 102 5.75 0.19 21.57
CA LYS A 102 7.04 -0.18 22.20
C LYS A 102 8.17 -0.36 21.17
N LYS A 103 7.85 -0.80 19.96
CA LYS A 103 8.77 -0.88 18.81
C LYS A 103 8.26 -0.05 17.64
N ARG A 104 9.20 0.43 16.83
CA ARG A 104 8.89 1.09 15.56
C ARG A 104 8.21 0.10 14.63
N ARG A 105 7.19 0.57 13.92
CA ARG A 105 6.55 -0.17 12.84
C ARG A 105 7.53 -0.38 11.69
N VAL A 106 7.50 -1.55 11.05
CA VAL A 106 8.39 -1.88 9.93
C VAL A 106 7.59 -2.41 8.76
N PHE A 107 8.02 -2.07 7.54
CA PHE A 107 7.44 -2.68 6.35
C PHE A 107 8.13 -4.02 6.09
N VAL A 108 7.34 -5.03 5.78
CA VAL A 108 7.77 -6.41 5.61
C VAL A 108 7.50 -6.91 4.20
N ASP A 109 8.15 -8.01 3.83
CA ASP A 109 7.88 -8.72 2.57
C ASP A 109 6.56 -9.54 2.62
N LEU A 110 6.24 -10.26 1.54
CA LEU A 110 5.07 -11.14 1.47
C LEU A 110 5.14 -12.35 2.40
N ASN A 111 6.26 -12.56 3.10
CA ASN A 111 6.43 -13.60 4.09
C ASN A 111 6.41 -13.06 5.52
N GLY A 112 6.29 -11.74 5.70
CA GLY A 112 6.30 -11.10 7.00
C GLY A 112 7.70 -10.80 7.54
N ASN A 113 8.76 -10.91 6.72
CA ASN A 113 10.13 -10.67 7.16
C ASN A 113 10.49 -9.18 7.11
N ASP A 114 11.24 -8.71 8.11
CA ASP A 114 11.91 -7.41 8.04
C ASP A 114 13.06 -7.47 7.02
N VAL A 115 12.91 -6.73 5.92
CA VAL A 115 13.87 -6.72 4.81
C VAL A 115 14.86 -5.56 4.86
N ARG A 116 14.88 -4.76 5.94
CA ARG A 116 15.77 -3.57 6.02
C ARG A 116 17.25 -3.92 6.05
N HIS A 117 17.59 -5.16 6.43
CA HIS A 117 18.96 -5.62 6.49
C HIS A 117 19.15 -6.86 5.61
N LEU A 118 20.39 -7.09 5.20
CA LEU A 118 20.85 -8.30 4.53
C LEU A 118 22.07 -8.84 5.29
N LEU A 119 22.26 -10.16 5.24
CA LEU A 119 23.46 -10.78 5.79
C LEU A 119 24.55 -10.80 4.71
N VAL A 120 25.65 -10.08 4.92
CA VAL A 120 26.84 -10.06 4.06
C VAL A 120 28.01 -10.54 4.89
N ASN A 121 28.60 -11.68 4.50
CA ASN A 121 29.75 -12.27 5.21
C ASN A 121 29.54 -12.40 6.74
N GLY A 122 28.34 -12.81 7.15
CA GLY A 122 27.98 -12.98 8.57
C GLY A 122 27.67 -11.68 9.33
N LYS A 123 27.72 -10.51 8.67
CA LYS A 123 27.35 -9.22 9.25
C LYS A 123 26.04 -8.72 8.68
N LEU A 124 25.23 -8.09 9.54
CA LEU A 124 24.00 -7.41 9.10
C LEU A 124 24.36 -6.05 8.51
N GLU A 125 24.12 -5.91 7.21
CA GLU A 125 24.26 -4.65 6.49
C GLU A 125 22.89 -4.09 6.13
N ARG A 126 22.76 -2.76 6.13
CA ARG A 126 21.51 -2.10 5.79
C ARG A 126 21.31 -2.12 4.27
N ARG A 127 20.14 -2.57 3.81
CA ARG A 127 19.75 -2.45 2.41
C ARG A 127 19.57 -0.99 2.01
N ASP A 128 19.90 -0.67 0.78
CA ASP A 128 19.57 0.62 0.20
C ASP A 128 18.04 0.79 0.09
N LYS A 129 17.61 2.03 -0.10
CA LYS A 129 16.18 2.38 -0.10
C LYS A 129 15.42 1.72 -1.25
N GLU A 130 16.02 1.61 -2.43
CA GLU A 130 15.35 1.04 -3.60
C GLU A 130 15.15 -0.46 -3.45
N SER A 131 16.17 -1.16 -2.95
CA SER A 131 16.06 -2.58 -2.60
C SER A 131 14.96 -2.85 -1.56
N VAL A 132 14.86 -2.01 -0.52
CA VAL A 132 13.76 -2.13 0.45
C VAL A 132 12.41 -1.85 -0.21
N MET A 133 12.32 -0.83 -1.08
CA MET A 133 11.07 -0.52 -1.78
C MET A 133 10.63 -1.66 -2.68
N HIS A 134 11.54 -2.26 -3.43
CA HIS A 134 11.32 -3.44 -4.28
C HIS A 134 10.70 -4.61 -3.49
N LEU A 135 11.18 -4.84 -2.26
CA LEU A 135 10.74 -5.94 -1.41
C LEU A 135 9.48 -5.64 -0.57
N THR A 136 9.02 -4.40 -0.51
CA THR A 136 7.92 -3.98 0.39
C THR A 136 6.73 -3.34 -0.33
N HIS A 137 6.86 -3.02 -1.61
CA HIS A 137 5.78 -2.46 -2.43
C HIS A 137 5.25 -3.52 -3.39
N PHE A 138 3.94 -3.75 -3.33
CA PHE A 138 3.28 -4.79 -4.11
C PHE A 138 2.19 -4.19 -4.99
N ARG A 139 2.31 -4.34 -6.31
CA ARG A 139 1.34 -3.81 -7.27
C ARG A 139 0.03 -4.58 -7.15
N ILE A 140 -1.08 -3.88 -7.00
CA ILE A 140 -2.40 -4.51 -6.90
C ILE A 140 -2.85 -4.91 -8.31
N LYS A 141 -3.13 -6.19 -8.52
CA LYS A 141 -3.67 -6.70 -9.78
C LYS A 141 -4.97 -5.98 -10.12
N LYS A 142 -5.09 -5.47 -11.35
CA LYS A 142 -6.36 -4.97 -11.89
C LYS A 142 -7.37 -6.11 -11.97
N ARG A 143 -8.67 -5.80 -11.94
CA ARG A 143 -9.69 -6.79 -12.29
C ARG A 143 -9.58 -7.11 -13.78
N PRO A 144 -9.56 -8.38 -14.19
CA PRO A 144 -9.75 -8.71 -15.59
C PRO A 144 -11.09 -8.13 -16.04
N GLY A 145 -11.08 -7.29 -17.10
CA GLY A 145 -12.29 -6.70 -17.68
C GLY A 145 -12.52 -5.19 -17.43
N MET A 146 -11.78 -4.53 -16.52
CA MET A 146 -11.79 -3.06 -16.46
C MET A 146 -10.75 -2.50 -17.42
N LYS A 147 -11.15 -2.21 -18.66
CA LYS A 147 -10.35 -1.41 -19.61
C LYS A 147 -9.95 -0.10 -18.91
N GLY A 148 -8.66 0.17 -18.89
CA GLY A 148 -8.11 1.39 -18.33
C GLY A 148 -8.66 2.60 -19.07
N TRP A 149 -9.11 3.59 -18.32
CA TRP A 149 -9.19 4.95 -18.85
C TRP A 149 -7.78 5.51 -18.73
N MET A 150 -7.19 5.72 -19.91
CA MET A 150 -5.88 6.34 -20.12
C MET A 150 -5.99 7.83 -19.84
#